data_AF-A0A1R3I2P9-F1
#
_entry.id   AF-A0A1R3I2P9-F1
#
_cell.length_a   1.000
_cell.length_b   1.000
_cell.length_c   1.000
_cell.angle_alpha   90.00
_cell.angle_beta   90.00
_cell.angle_gamma   90.00
#
_symmetry.space_group_name_H-M   'P 1'
#
loop_
_entity.id
_entity.type
_entity.pdbx_description
1 polymer ?
#
loop_
_entity_poly.entity_id
_entity_poly.type
_entity_poly.pdbx_seq_one_letter_code
_entity_poly.pdbx_strand_id
1 'polypeptide(L)' 'MSIASFYNPGSDAVIYPAPALLEKEAEKSQVYPKFVFEDYMKLYAGLKFQAKEPRFEAMKTMESAVKLDPIATV' A
#
# COMPACT_ATOMS: atom_id res chain seq x y z
N MET A 1 -28.71 9.53 -14.79
CA MET A 1 -27.34 9.87 -15.22
C MET A 1 -26.46 9.99 -13.98
N SER A 2 -25.30 9.34 -13.94
CA SER A 2 -24.34 9.44 -12.83
C SER A 2 -22.97 9.81 -13.37
N ILE A 3 -22.35 10.85 -12.80
CA ILE A 3 -21.01 11.34 -13.15
C ILE A 3 -20.17 11.33 -11.88
N ALA A 4 -19.07 10.58 -11.89
CA ALA A 4 -18.17 10.45 -10.74
C ALA A 4 -16.72 10.70 -11.18
N SER A 5 -16.08 11.69 -10.56
CA SER A 5 -14.67 12.03 -10.78
C SER A 5 -13.83 11.53 -9.61
N PHE A 6 -12.62 11.04 -9.89
CA PHE A 6 -11.71 10.49 -8.89
C PHE A 6 -10.38 11.26 -8.91
N TYR A 7 -10.01 11.87 -7.79
CA TYR A 7 -8.71 12.48 -7.59
C TYR A 7 -7.83 11.49 -6.81
N ASN A 8 -7.03 10.72 -7.55
CA ASN A 8 -6.17 9.69 -6.99
C ASN A 8 -4.71 10.16 -6.93
N PRO A 9 -3.85 9.53 -6.10
CA PRO A 9 -2.42 9.76 -6.13
C PRO A 9 -1.80 9.51 -7.52
N GLY A 10 -0.63 10.10 -7.76
CA GLY A 10 0.20 9.77 -8.93
C GLY A 10 0.64 8.30 -8.91
N SER A 11 0.97 7.74 -10.08
CA SER A 11 1.30 6.31 -10.21
C SER A 11 2.47 5.89 -9.31
N ASP A 12 3.52 6.71 -9.24
CA ASP A 12 4.74 6.50 -8.47
C ASP A 12 4.64 6.99 -7.01
N ALA A 13 3.47 7.46 -6.58
CA ALA A 13 3.29 7.97 -5.23
C ALA A 13 3.44 6.85 -4.18
N VAL A 14 4.24 7.13 -3.15
CA VAL A 14 4.43 6.23 -2.00
C VAL A 14 3.37 6.52 -0.93
N ILE A 15 2.55 5.52 -0.64
CA ILE A 15 1.41 5.60 0.27
C ILE A 15 1.76 4.90 1.58
N TYR A 16 1.56 5.60 2.71
CA TYR A 16 1.76 5.07 4.05
C TYR A 16 1.00 5.92 5.09
N PRO A 17 0.75 5.40 6.31
CA PRO A 17 0.12 6.17 7.37
C PRO A 17 0.94 7.40 7.74
N ALA A 18 0.27 8.54 7.91
CA ALA A 18 0.94 9.76 8.36
C ALA A 18 1.51 9.55 9.78
N PRO A 19 2.79 9.87 10.03
CA PRO A 19 3.44 9.62 11.32
C PRO A 19 2.72 10.27 12.51
N ALA A 20 2.16 11.47 12.32
CA ALA A 20 1.42 12.18 13.35
C ALA A 20 0.11 11.48 13.79
N LEU A 21 -0.36 10.50 13.01
CA LEU A 21 -1.57 9.71 13.29
C LEU A 21 -1.25 8.32 13.84
N LEU A 22 0.03 7.97 13.99
CA LEU A 22 0.43 6.72 14.61
C LEU A 22 0.47 6.91 16.13
N GLU A 23 -0.38 6.17 16.84
CA GLU A 23 -0.26 6.05 18.29
C GLU A 23 1.05 5.31 18.64
N LYS A 24 1.66 5.62 19.79
CA LYS A 24 2.97 5.08 20.20
C LYS A 24 3.03 3.55 20.25
N GLU A 25 1.89 2.87 20.37
CA GLU A 25 1.79 1.41 20.35
C GLU A 25 1.60 0.86 18.92
N ALA A 26 0.99 1.63 18.03
CA ALA A 26 0.78 1.28 16.62
C ALA A 26 2.08 1.31 15.79
N GLU A 27 3.13 2.00 16.26
CA GLU A 27 4.48 1.90 15.67
C GLU A 27 5.06 0.48 15.76
N LYS A 28 4.69 -0.30 16.79
CA LYS A 28 5.17 -1.68 16.98
C LYS A 28 4.37 -2.69 16.16
N SER A 29 3.09 -2.42 15.92
CA SER A 29 2.21 -3.22 15.07
C SER A 29 1.85 -2.40 13.83
N GLN A 30 2.73 -2.36 12.84
CA GLN A 30 2.46 -1.65 11.57
C GLN A 30 1.20 -2.25 10.91
N VAL A 31 0.03 -1.65 11.21
CA VAL A 31 -1.31 -2.15 10.85
C VAL A 31 -1.54 -1.95 9.35
N TYR A 32 -1.05 -0.85 8.80
CA TYR A 32 -1.17 -0.52 7.40
C TYR A 32 0.20 -0.53 6.70
N PRO A 33 0.26 -1.04 5.45
CA PRO A 33 1.51 -1.18 4.71
C PRO A 33 2.02 0.16 4.17
N LYS A 34 3.31 0.18 3.78
CA LYS A 34 3.88 1.19 2.90
C LYS A 34 4.03 0.61 1.49
N PHE A 35 3.49 1.28 0.47
CA PHE A 35 3.48 0.75 -0.91
C PHE A 35 3.43 1.86 -1.97
N VAL A 36 3.67 1.52 -3.24
CA VAL A 36 3.50 2.42 -4.39
C VAL A 36 2.07 2.31 -4.94
N PHE A 37 1.41 3.44 -5.22
CA PHE A 37 0.00 3.48 -5.59
C PHE A 37 -0.33 2.64 -6.83
N GLU A 38 0.52 2.65 -7.87
CA GLU A 38 0.30 1.84 -9.07
C GLU A 38 0.25 0.33 -8.77
N ASP A 39 1.09 -0.17 -7.86
CA ASP A 39 1.10 -1.59 -7.48
C ASP A 39 -0.19 -1.99 -6.77
N TYR A 40 -0.71 -1.11 -5.93
CA TYR A 40 -2.03 -1.31 -5.32
C TYR A 40 -3.14 -1.31 -6.38
N MET A 41 -3.08 -0.41 -7.37
CA MET A 41 -4.10 -0.33 -8.41
C MET A 41 -4.11 -1.55 -9.34
N LYS A 42 -2.94 -2.14 -9.62
CA LYS A 42 -2.82 -3.42 -10.34
C LYS A 42 -3.54 -4.54 -9.61
N LEU A 43 -3.35 -4.64 -8.28
CA LEU A 43 -4.05 -5.62 -7.45
C LEU A 43 -5.57 -5.33 -7.36
N TYR A 44 -5.93 -4.06 -7.14
CA TYR A 44 -7.32 -3.61 -7.03
C TYR A 44 -8.14 -3.93 -8.27
N ALA A 45 -7.57 -3.78 -9.48
CA ALA A 45 -8.27 -4.05 -10.73
C ALA A 45 -8.81 -5.49 -10.81
N GLY A 46 -8.05 -6.48 -10.32
CA GLY A 46 -8.48 -7.88 -10.30
C GLY A 46 -9.40 -8.25 -9.13
N LEU A 47 -9.30 -7.52 -8.01
CA LEU A 47 -9.98 -7.85 -6.75
C LEU A 47 -11.01 -6.80 -6.32
N LYS A 48 -11.47 -5.94 -7.23
CA LYS A 48 -12.30 -4.75 -6.92
C LYS A 48 -13.54 -5.08 -6.11
N PHE A 49 -14.23 -6.17 -6.47
CA PHE A 49 -15.50 -6.61 -5.87
C PHE A 49 -15.32 -7.69 -4.79
N GLN A 50 -14.09 -7.98 -4.38
CA GLN A 50 -13.79 -8.87 -3.25
C GLN A 50 -13.57 -8.07 -1.95
N ALA A 51 -13.34 -8.78 -0.85
CA ALA A 51 -12.98 -8.18 0.43
C ALA A 51 -11.76 -7.26 0.31
N LYS A 52 -11.72 -6.20 1.12
CA LYS A 52 -10.71 -5.15 1.01
C LYS A 52 -9.43 -5.52 1.75
N GLU A 53 -9.59 -6.12 2.92
CA GLU A 53 -8.54 -6.44 3.89
C GLU A 53 -7.41 -7.27 3.25
N PRO A 54 -7.68 -8.30 2.42
CA PRO A 54 -6.62 -9.04 1.74
C PRO A 54 -5.74 -8.20 0.83
N ARG A 55 -6.24 -7.07 0.29
CA ARG A 55 -5.45 -6.17 -0.56
C ARG A 55 -4.36 -5.44 0.24
N PHE A 56 -4.65 -5.06 1.49
CA PHE A 56 -3.65 -4.42 2.36
C PHE A 56 -2.62 -5.44 2.86
N GLU A 57 -3.04 -6.65 3.20
CA GLU A 57 -2.12 -7.72 3.60
C GLU A 57 -1.15 -8.10 2.47
N ALA A 58 -1.62 -8.13 1.21
CA ALA A 58 -0.77 -8.37 0.05
C ALA A 58 0.33 -7.29 -0.07
N MET A 59 0.00 -6.01 0.09
CA MET A 59 0.96 -4.91 0.05
C MET A 59 2.01 -4.99 1.16
N LYS A 60 1.62 -5.44 2.36
CA LYS A 60 2.55 -5.64 3.50
C LYS A 60 3.58 -6.74 3.22
N THR A 61 3.13 -7.82 2.59
CA THR A 61 3.99 -8.93 2.17
C THR A 61 5.00 -8.47 1.11
N MET A 62 4.56 -7.65 0.15
CA MET A 62 5.44 -7.07 -0.89
C MET A 62 6.49 -6.12 -0.29
N GLU A 63 6.12 -5.26 0.65
CA GLU A 63 7.07 -4.39 1.37
C GLU A 63 8.17 -5.22 2.06
N SER A 64 7.80 -6.34 2.66
CA SER A 64 8.73 -7.23 3.36
C SER A 64 9.68 -7.96 2.42
N ALA A 65 9.21 -8.34 1.23
CA ALA A 65 10.04 -8.97 0.19
C ALA A 65 11.12 -8.00 -0.34
N VAL A 66 10.78 -6.72 -0.57
CA VAL A 66 11.75 -5.71 -1.03
C VAL A 66 12.85 -5.43 0.01
N LYS A 67 12.57 -5.62 1.30
CA LYS A 67 13.58 -5.45 2.37
C LYS A 67 14.59 -6.60 2.45
N LEU A 68 14.36 -7.73 1.77
CA LEU A 68 15.18 -8.93 1.85
C LEU A 68 16.25 -9.05 0.76
N ASP A 69 16.26 -8.16 -0.24
CA ASP A 69 17.30 -8.17 -1.27
C ASP A 69 18.49 -7.30 -0.82
N PRO A 70 19.66 -7.89 -0.49
CA PRO A 70 20.87 -7.09 -0.36
C PRO A 70 21.23 -6.55 -1.75
N ILE A 71 21.32 -5.23 -1.85
CA ILE A 71 21.87 -4.55 -3.03
C ILE A 71 23.29 -5.09 -3.22
N ALA A 72 23.48 -5.92 -4.24
CA ALA A 72 24.81 -6.32 -4.69
C ALA A 72 25.54 -5.06 -5.15
N THR A 73 26.47 -4.59 -4.32
CA THR A 73 27.41 -3.53 -4.67
C THR A 73 28.47 -4.17 -5.57
N VAL A 74 28.53 -3.72 -6.82
CA VAL A 74 29.69 -3.90 -7.71
C VAL A 74 30.62 -2.71 -7.54
#